data_AF-A0A9P4QBH7-F1
#
_entry.id   AF-A0A9P4QBH7-F1
#
_cell.length_a   1.000
_cell.length_b   1.000
_cell.length_c   1.000
_cell.angle_alpha   90.00
_cell.angle_beta   90.00
_cell.angle_gamma   90.00
#
_symmetry.space_group_name_H-M   'P 1'
#
loop_
_entity.id
_entity.type
_entity.pdbx_description
1 polymer ?
#
loop_
_entity_poly.entity_id
_entity_poly.type
_entity_poly.pdbx_seq_one_letter_code
_entity_poly.pdbx_strand_id
1 'polypeptide(L)'
;MSSGKVRASQLWGKNKEELRKQLEELKTELVQLRTQKIAGGASSKLSKIHDVRKSIARVLTVINANQRAQLRIFYKNKKYTPLDLRPKQTRALRRKLTKHEASLVTEKQKKRQRHFPQRNFAVKVSMAWEREPAASQC
;
A
#
# COMPACT_ATOMS: atom_id res chain seq x y z
N MET A 1 6.64 -20.01 -34.31
CA MET A 1 5.60 -20.07 -33.27
C MET A 1 5.27 -18.66 -32.82
N SER A 2 4.06 -18.16 -33.07
CA SER A 2 3.66 -16.81 -32.65
C SER A 2 3.48 -16.80 -31.13
N SER A 3 4.43 -16.24 -30.38
CA SER A 3 4.29 -16.10 -28.93
C SER A 3 3.13 -15.13 -28.66
N GLY A 4 2.00 -15.68 -28.23
CA GLY A 4 0.84 -14.88 -27.84
C GLY A 4 1.20 -13.96 -26.67
N LYS A 5 0.52 -12.81 -26.58
CA LYS A 5 0.66 -11.84 -25.49
C LYS A 5 0.62 -12.54 -24.11
N VAL A 6 1.72 -12.47 -23.36
CA VAL A 6 1.86 -13.14 -22.06
C VAL A 6 0.92 -12.51 -21.03
N ARG A 7 -0.03 -13.27 -20.47
CA ARG A 7 -0.93 -12.76 -19.42
C ARG A 7 -0.26 -12.83 -18.05
N ALA A 8 -0.44 -11.78 -17.24
CA ALA A 8 0.19 -11.69 -15.93
C ALA A 8 -0.29 -12.77 -14.95
N SER A 9 -1.57 -13.17 -15.02
CA SER A 9 -2.14 -14.23 -14.18
C SER A 9 -1.44 -15.57 -14.36
N GLN A 10 -1.02 -15.89 -15.59
CA GLN A 10 -0.32 -17.13 -15.92
C GLN A 10 1.12 -17.18 -15.40
N LEU A 11 1.70 -16.04 -14.99
CA LEU A 11 3.09 -15.96 -14.52
C LEU A 11 3.22 -16.23 -13.02
N TRP A 12 2.17 -16.00 -12.23
CA TRP A 12 2.22 -16.16 -10.78
C TRP A 12 2.36 -17.60 -10.32
N GLY A 13 1.87 -18.57 -11.10
CA GLY A 13 1.99 -20.01 -10.79
C GLY A 13 3.26 -20.69 -11.29
N LYS A 14 4.16 -19.96 -11.96
CA LYS A 14 5.39 -20.52 -12.55
C LYS A 14 6.58 -20.41 -11.60
N ASN A 15 7.52 -21.33 -11.75
CA ASN A 15 8.75 -21.30 -10.96
C ASN A 15 9.70 -20.17 -11.40
N LYS A 16 10.58 -19.74 -10.48
CA LYS A 16 11.57 -18.67 -10.75
C LYS A 16 12.48 -19.00 -11.95
N GLU A 17 12.86 -20.26 -12.10
CA GLU A 17 13.72 -20.72 -13.20
C GLU A 17 12.99 -20.71 -14.54
N GLU A 18 11.74 -21.15 -14.56
CA GLU A 18 10.88 -21.07 -15.75
C GLU A 18 10.66 -19.63 -16.19
N LEU A 19 10.40 -18.71 -15.25
CA LEU A 19 10.27 -17.28 -15.54
C LEU A 19 11.57 -16.69 -16.11
N ARG A 20 12.74 -17.16 -15.66
CA ARG A 20 14.04 -16.75 -16.20
C ARG A 20 14.28 -17.27 -17.61
N LYS A 21 13.95 -18.54 -17.88
CA LYS A 21 14.04 -19.12 -19.23
C LYS A 21 13.12 -18.37 -20.20
N GLN A 22 11.86 -18.16 -19.83
CA GLN A 22 10.90 -17.40 -20.62
C GLN A 22 11.35 -15.96 -20.88
N LEU A 23 12.04 -15.34 -19.91
CA LEU A 23 12.59 -13.99 -20.06
C LEU A 23 13.72 -13.93 -21.10
N GLU A 24 14.63 -14.91 -21.10
CA GLU A 24 15.71 -14.97 -22.10
C GLU A 24 15.18 -15.23 -23.50
N GLU A 25 14.20 -16.12 -23.65
CA GLU A 25 13.50 -16.35 -24.93
C GLU A 25 12.82 -15.08 -25.47
N LEU A 26 12.14 -14.31 -24.62
CA LEU A 26 11.51 -13.06 -25.04
C LEU A 26 12.53 -11.97 -25.41
N LYS A 27 13.72 -11.96 -24.78
CA LYS A 27 14.80 -11.04 -25.12
C LYS A 27 15.42 -11.39 -26.47
N THR A 28 15.69 -12.66 -26.75
CA THR A 28 16.23 -13.09 -28.05
C THR A 28 15.24 -12.79 -29.16
N GLU A 29 13.95 -13.06 -28.95
CA GLU A 29 12.88 -12.68 -29.88
C GLU A 29 12.85 -11.16 -30.12
N LEU A 30 12.98 -10.34 -29.07
CA LEU A 30 13.03 -8.88 -29.22
C LEU A 30 14.22 -8.40 -30.05
N VAL A 31 15.40 -9.00 -29.85
CA VAL A 31 16.60 -8.66 -30.62
C VAL A 31 16.40 -9.02 -32.10
N GLN A 32 15.85 -10.20 -32.39
CA GLN A 32 15.54 -10.62 -33.76
C GLN A 32 14.52 -9.69 -34.43
N LEU A 33 13.49 -9.24 -33.71
CA LEU A 33 12.51 -8.29 -34.27
C LEU A 33 13.12 -6.90 -34.52
N ARG A 34 14.12 -6.49 -33.73
CA ARG A 34 14.83 -5.21 -33.93
C ARG A 34 15.74 -5.24 -35.15
N THR A 35 16.45 -6.35 -35.39
CA THR A 35 17.27 -6.48 -36.62
C THR A 35 16.39 -6.51 -37.87
N GLN A 36 15.26 -7.22 -37.82
CA GLN A 36 14.28 -7.24 -38.91
C GLN A 36 13.66 -5.86 -39.18
N LYS A 37 13.49 -5.02 -38.15
CA LYS A 37 13.04 -3.64 -38.33
C LYS A 37 14.04 -2.81 -39.15
N ILE A 38 15.34 -3.00 -38.92
CA ILE A 38 16.39 -2.29 -39.66
C ILE A 38 16.44 -2.75 -41.11
N ALA A 39 16.29 -4.06 -41.35
CA ALA A 39 16.29 -4.65 -42.68
C ALA A 39 15.01 -4.39 -43.50
N GLY A 40 14.09 -3.52 -43.04
CA GLY A 40 12.85 -3.21 -43.76
C GLY A 40 11.81 -4.33 -43.78
N GLY A 41 11.75 -5.15 -42.71
CA GLY A 41 10.83 -6.29 -42.63
C GLY A 41 9.33 -5.94 -42.60
N ALA A 42 8.49 -6.96 -42.81
CA ALA A 42 7.03 -6.83 -42.89
C ALA A 42 6.37 -6.16 -41.67
N SER A 43 5.38 -5.29 -41.92
CA SER A 43 4.66 -4.51 -40.89
C SER A 43 4.02 -5.35 -39.77
N SER A 44 3.51 -6.55 -40.10
CA SER A 44 2.92 -7.49 -39.12
C SER A 44 3.92 -8.02 -38.08
N LYS A 45 5.22 -8.00 -38.37
CA LYS A 45 6.28 -8.36 -37.41
C LYS A 45 6.69 -7.16 -36.56
N LEU A 46 6.54 -5.94 -37.08
CA LEU A 46 6.88 -4.70 -36.37
C LEU A 46 5.90 -4.39 -35.23
N SER A 47 4.61 -4.66 -35.42
CA SER A 47 3.60 -4.49 -34.37
C SER A 47 3.87 -5.37 -33.14
N LYS A 48 4.48 -6.55 -33.32
CA LYS A 48 4.86 -7.46 -32.23
C LYS A 48 5.93 -6.91 -31.29
N ILE A 49 6.77 -5.98 -31.75
CA ILE A 49 7.82 -5.37 -30.91
C ILE A 49 7.23 -4.75 -29.63
N HIS A 50 6.11 -4.05 -29.77
CA HIS A 50 5.42 -3.43 -28.65
C HIS A 50 4.93 -4.47 -27.63
N ASP A 51 4.36 -5.58 -28.11
CA ASP A 51 3.79 -6.61 -27.25
C ASP A 51 4.85 -7.46 -26.56
N VAL A 52 5.97 -7.76 -27.23
CA VAL A 52 7.12 -8.44 -26.63
C VAL A 52 7.73 -7.57 -25.53
N ARG A 53 7.90 -6.25 -25.75
CA ARG A 53 8.37 -5.32 -24.68
C ARG A 53 7.47 -5.34 -23.46
N LYS A 54 6.15 -5.28 -23.66
CA LYS A 54 5.18 -5.36 -22.56
C LYS A 54 5.22 -6.72 -21.86
N SER A 55 5.45 -7.80 -22.59
CA SER A 55 5.57 -9.15 -22.03
C SER A 55 6.82 -9.30 -21.16
N ILE A 56 7.98 -8.80 -21.60
CA ILE A 56 9.22 -8.75 -20.79
C ILE A 56 8.99 -7.97 -19.49
N ALA A 57 8.35 -6.80 -19.58
CA ALA A 57 8.05 -5.97 -18.41
C ALA A 57 7.17 -6.69 -17.38
N ARG A 58 6.15 -7.44 -17.83
CA ARG A 58 5.28 -8.25 -16.95
C ARG A 58 6.08 -9.35 -16.23
N VAL A 59 6.93 -10.08 -16.95
CA VAL A 59 7.77 -11.15 -16.36
C VAL A 59 8.71 -10.58 -15.31
N LEU A 60 9.41 -9.48 -15.61
CA LEU A 60 10.28 -8.80 -14.64
C LEU A 60 9.53 -8.31 -13.40
N THR A 61 8.32 -7.80 -13.58
CA THR A 61 7.48 -7.31 -12.48
C THR A 61 7.13 -8.45 -11.52
N VAL A 62 6.71 -9.61 -12.04
CA VAL A 62 6.37 -10.78 -11.22
C VAL A 62 7.61 -11.32 -10.49
N ILE A 63 8.75 -11.43 -11.18
CA ILE A 63 10.02 -11.86 -10.55
C ILE A 63 10.38 -10.93 -9.39
N ASN A 64 10.34 -9.61 -9.59
CA ASN A 64 10.68 -8.63 -8.56
C ASN A 64 9.68 -8.63 -7.42
N ALA A 65 8.38 -8.79 -7.70
CA ALA A 65 7.34 -8.88 -6.69
C ALA A 65 7.55 -10.09 -5.78
N ASN A 66 7.79 -11.27 -6.35
CA ASN A 66 8.05 -12.52 -5.61
C ASN A 66 9.31 -12.41 -4.74
N GLN A 67 10.39 -11.84 -5.29
CA GLN A 67 11.62 -11.62 -4.53
C GLN A 67 11.39 -10.67 -3.34
N ARG A 68 10.70 -9.54 -3.56
CA ARG A 68 10.38 -8.58 -2.49
C ARG A 68 9.46 -9.19 -1.44
N ALA A 69 8.49 -10.02 -1.83
CA ALA A 69 7.61 -10.71 -0.91
C ALA A 69 8.40 -11.68 -0.01
N GLN A 70 9.30 -12.48 -0.59
CA GLN A 70 10.15 -13.39 0.18
C GLN A 70 11.09 -12.65 1.13
N LEU A 71 11.69 -11.54 0.68
CA LEU A 71 12.53 -10.69 1.54
C LEU A 71 11.73 -10.07 2.69
N ARG A 72 10.47 -9.68 2.47
CA ARG A 72 9.60 -9.19 3.55
C ARG A 72 9.32 -10.24 4.60
N ILE A 73 9.14 -11.50 4.20
CA ILE A 73 8.98 -12.62 5.13
C ILE A 73 10.27 -12.81 5.94
N PHE A 74 11.43 -12.81 5.27
CA PHE A 74 12.73 -12.98 5.92
C PHE A 74 13.10 -11.85 6.90
N TYR A 75 12.76 -10.59 6.58
CA TYR A 75 13.01 -9.43 7.45
C TYR A 75 11.84 -9.13 8.41
N LYS A 76 10.80 -9.97 8.44
CA LYS A 76 9.70 -9.83 9.38
C LYS A 76 10.25 -9.86 10.81
N ASN A 77 9.81 -8.92 11.64
CA ASN A 77 10.20 -8.77 13.06
C ASN A 77 11.68 -8.44 13.34
N LYS A 78 12.54 -8.32 12.32
CA LYS A 78 13.91 -7.88 12.54
C LYS A 78 13.92 -6.37 12.83
N LYS A 79 14.69 -5.96 13.84
CA LYS A 79 14.83 -4.54 14.23
C LYS A 79 15.27 -3.65 13.07
N TYR A 80 16.24 -4.12 12.28
CA TYR A 80 16.80 -3.37 11.16
C TYR A 80 16.33 -3.96 9.83
N THR A 81 15.55 -3.18 9.08
CA THR A 81 15.16 -3.50 7.72
C THR A 81 15.89 -2.60 6.71
N PRO A 82 16.21 -3.12 5.52
CA PRO A 82 16.78 -2.32 4.44
C PRO A 82 15.81 -1.21 4.01
N LEU A 83 16.34 -0.13 3.44
CA LEU A 83 15.55 1.06 3.08
C LEU A 83 14.40 0.75 2.11
N ASP A 84 14.60 -0.18 1.17
CA ASP A 84 13.60 -0.56 0.16
C ASP A 84 12.35 -1.23 0.72
N LEU A 85 12.47 -1.85 1.90
CA LEU A 85 11.37 -2.56 2.57
C LEU A 85 10.66 -1.70 3.61
N ARG A 86 11.22 -0.53 3.97
CA ARG A 86 10.61 0.39 4.93
C ARG A 86 9.29 0.94 4.38
N PRO A 87 8.31 1.23 5.24
CA PRO A 87 7.07 1.86 4.82
C PRO A 87 7.37 3.24 4.21
N LYS A 88 6.71 3.55 3.08
CA LYS A 88 6.81 4.85 2.43
C LYS A 88 5.93 5.85 3.17
N GLN A 89 6.55 6.68 3.99
CA GLN A 89 5.91 7.75 4.77
C GLN A 89 6.69 9.05 4.57
N THR A 90 6.06 10.19 4.86
CA THR A 90 6.77 11.48 4.86
C THR A 90 7.84 11.52 5.96
N ARG A 91 8.88 12.34 5.78
CA ARG A 91 9.96 12.49 6.77
C ARG A 91 9.43 12.92 8.14
N ALA A 92 8.48 13.85 8.17
CA ALA A 92 7.82 14.31 9.39
C ALA A 92 7.11 13.15 10.12
N LEU A 93 6.35 12.32 9.40
CA LEU A 93 5.67 11.15 9.97
C LEU A 93 6.61 10.06 10.49
N ARG A 94 7.83 9.96 9.95
CA ARG A 94 8.84 9.02 10.48
C ARG A 94 9.58 9.53 11.71
N ARG A 95 9.59 10.85 11.93
CA ARG A 95 10.31 11.51 13.02
C ARG A 95 9.41 11.88 14.21
N LYS A 96 8.09 11.89 14.02
CA LYS A 96 7.14 12.09 15.11
C LYS A 96 7.25 10.96 16.15
N LEU A 97 6.83 11.27 17.37
CA LEU A 97 6.68 10.29 18.44
C LEU A 97 5.70 9.18 18.05
N THR A 98 5.95 7.97 18.53
CA THR A 98 4.99 6.87 18.44
C THR A 98 3.76 7.18 19.29
N LYS A 99 2.62 6.56 18.96
CA LYS A 99 1.38 6.73 19.75
C LYS A 99 1.57 6.33 21.21
N HIS A 100 2.38 5.29 21.45
CA HIS A 100 2.74 4.85 22.79
C HIS A 100 3.51 5.94 23.54
N GLU A 101 4.62 6.43 22.97
CA GLU A 101 5.43 7.51 23.57
C GLU A 101 4.60 8.77 23.84
N ALA A 102 3.75 9.17 22.89
CA ALA A 102 2.87 10.33 23.06
C ALA A 102 1.78 10.11 24.15
N SER A 103 1.40 8.86 24.41
CA SER A 103 0.44 8.49 25.45
C SER A 103 1.08 8.23 26.81
N LEU A 104 2.41 8.25 26.92
CA LEU A 104 3.08 8.07 28.20
C LEU A 104 2.74 9.26 29.11
N VAL A 105 2.08 8.95 30.21
CA VAL A 105 1.66 9.90 31.24
C VAL A 105 2.48 9.63 32.50
N THR A 106 2.98 10.68 33.14
CA THR A 106 3.70 10.55 34.41
C THR A 106 2.82 9.92 35.48
N GLU A 107 3.39 9.17 36.42
CA GLU A 107 2.60 8.51 37.48
C GLU A 107 1.76 9.50 38.28
N LYS A 108 2.30 10.70 38.53
CA LYS A 108 1.60 11.81 39.19
C LYS A 108 0.34 12.22 38.42
N GLN A 109 0.46 12.41 37.10
CA GLN A 109 -0.66 12.80 36.26
C GLN A 109 -1.68 11.64 36.12
N LYS A 110 -1.23 10.38 36.06
CA LYS A 110 -2.10 9.20 36.06
C LYS A 110 -2.93 9.09 37.33
N LYS A 111 -2.31 9.31 38.51
CA LYS A 111 -3.03 9.38 39.80
C LYS A 111 -4.07 10.50 39.77
N ARG A 112 -3.70 11.71 39.34
CA ARG A 112 -4.64 12.84 39.23
C ARG A 112 -5.83 12.54 38.33
N GLN A 113 -5.60 11.97 37.14
CA GLN A 113 -6.67 11.61 36.20
C GLN A 113 -7.61 10.53 36.77
N ARG A 114 -7.07 9.56 37.53
CA ARG A 114 -7.89 8.52 38.19
C ARG A 114 -8.75 9.10 39.30
N HIS A 115 -8.18 9.98 40.14
CA HIS A 115 -8.88 10.55 41.28
C HIS A 115 -9.87 11.65 40.87
N PHE A 116 -9.54 12.44 39.86
CA PHE A 116 -10.34 13.58 39.39
C PHE A 116 -10.58 13.52 37.87
N PRO A 117 -11.42 12.57 37.40
CA PRO A 117 -11.81 12.55 36.00
C PRO A 117 -12.77 13.71 35.70
N GLN A 118 -12.70 14.25 34.48
CA GLN A 118 -13.72 15.18 33.98
C GLN A 118 -15.06 14.43 33.91
N ARG A 119 -16.07 14.94 34.62
CA ARG A 119 -17.41 14.38 34.64
C ARG A 119 -18.33 15.24 33.79
N ASN A 120 -19.16 14.60 32.97
CA ASN A 120 -20.22 15.31 32.26
C ASN A 120 -21.38 15.55 33.24
N PHE A 121 -21.85 16.79 33.33
CA PHE A 121 -23.00 17.18 34.14
C PHE A 121 -23.95 18.05 33.31
N ALA A 122 -25.23 18.04 33.68
CA ALA A 122 -26.25 18.91 33.12
C ALA A 122 -26.93 19.65 34.27
N VAL A 123 -27.11 20.97 34.12
CA VAL A 123 -27.81 21.79 35.10
C VAL A 123 -29.25 21.96 34.63
N LYS A 124 -30.20 21.55 35.47
CA LYS A 124 -31.63 21.78 35.19
C LYS A 124 -31.94 23.25 35.45
N VAL A 125 -32.35 23.97 34.42
CA VAL A 125 -32.86 25.35 34.56
C VAL A 125 -34.31 25.28 35.01
N SER A 126 -34.63 25.78 36.19
CA SER A 126 -36.02 26.00 36.62
C SER A 126 -36.46 27.40 36.19
N MET A 127 -37.13 27.52 35.05
CA MET A 127 -37.96 28.70 34.79
C MET A 127 -39.15 28.63 35.74
N ALA A 128 -39.22 29.55 36.70
CA ALA A 128 -40.41 29.76 37.51
C ALA A 128 -41.49 30.35 36.58
N TRP A 129 -42.51 29.57 36.26
CA TRP A 129 -43.70 30.08 35.59
C TRP A 129 -44.41 31.05 36.55
N GLU A 130 -44.57 32.32 36.13
CA GLU A 130 -45.46 33.26 36.81
C GLU A 130 -46.86 32.64 36.90
N ARG A 131 -47.37 32.49 38.13
CA ARG A 131 -48.77 32.13 38.35
C ARG A 131 -49.60 33.37 38.00
N GLU A 132 -50.33 33.30 36.89
CA GLU A 132 -51.41 34.27 36.59
C GLU A 132 -52.36 34.38 37.81
N PRO A 133 -52.78 35.60 38.18
CA PRO A 133 -53.69 35.79 39.31
C PRO A 133 -55.06 35.19 38.97
N ALA A 134 -55.59 34.36 39.87
CA ALA A 134 -56.90 33.74 39.73
C ALA A 134 -57.99 34.80 39.49
N ALA A 135 -58.62 34.74 38.32
CA ALA A 135 -59.84 35.49 38.04
C ALA A 135 -60.93 35.07 39.04
N SER A 136 -61.40 36.05 39.82
CA SER A 136 -62.52 35.94 40.74
C SER A 136 -63.82 35.67 39.98
N GLN A 137 -64.38 34.47 40.12
CA GLN A 137 -65.78 34.20 39.86
C GLN A 137 -66.50 34.03 41.20
N CYS A 138 -67.21 35.07 41.63
CA CYS A 138 -68.52 35.08 42.29
C CYS A 138 -68.95 36.55 42.41
#